data_AF-A0A7X6ZCC4-F1
#
_entry.id   AF-A0A7X6ZCC4-F1
#
_cell.length_a   1.000
_cell.length_b   1.000
_cell.length_c   1.000
_cell.angle_alpha   90.00
_cell.angle_beta   90.00
_cell.angle_gamma   90.00
#
_symmetry.space_group_name_H-M   'P 1'
#
loop_
_entity.id
_entity.type
_entity.pdbx_description
1 polymer ?
#
loop_
_entity_poly.entity_id
_entity_poly.type
_entity_poly.pdbx_seq_one_letter_code
_entity_poly.pdbx_strand_id
1 'polypeptide(L)' 'MDSTALFDQRAAEYDAWFEENPLILAAEIEAVRQVTPPFRRGLEVGVGTGRFAQAL' A
#
# COMPACT_ATOMS: atom_id res chain seq x y z
N MET A 1 -12.06 15.58 15.31
CA MET A 1 -10.79 14.81 15.27
C MET A 1 -10.32 14.85 13.84
N ASP A 2 -9.07 15.22 13.62
CA ASP A 2 -8.47 15.16 12.29
C ASP A 2 -8.18 13.68 11.98
N SER A 3 -8.88 13.13 11.00
CA SER A 3 -8.74 11.72 10.62
C SER A 3 -7.38 11.43 9.98
N THR A 4 -6.66 12.46 9.50
CA THR A 4 -5.34 12.28 8.87
C THR A 4 -4.26 11.94 9.90
N ALA A 5 -4.29 12.59 11.07
CA ALA A 5 -3.33 12.35 12.15
C ALA A 5 -3.35 10.91 12.70
N LEU A 6 -4.45 10.18 12.50
CA LEU A 6 -4.54 8.77 12.89
C LEU A 6 -3.59 7.89 12.10
N PHE A 7 -3.39 8.18 10.80
CA PHE A 7 -2.50 7.40 9.94
C PHE A 7 -1.04 7.58 10.38
N ASP A 8 -0.63 8.79 10.77
CA ASP A 8 0.71 9.05 11.28
C ASP A 8 0.96 8.31 12.61
N GLN A 9 -0.01 8.35 13.52
CA GLN A 9 0.11 7.71 14.84
C GLN A 9 0.20 6.18 14.76
N ARG A 10 -0.46 5.59 13.75
CA ARG A 10 -0.53 4.12 13.58
C ARG A 10 0.29 3.60 12.40
N ALA A 11 1.15 4.43 11.80
CA ALA A 11 1.96 4.04 10.65
C ALA A 11 2.80 2.79 10.94
N ALA A 12 3.40 2.70 12.12
CA ALA A 12 4.20 1.54 12.53
C ALA A 12 3.36 0.25 12.66
N GLU A 13 2.11 0.36 13.15
CA GLU A 13 1.22 -0.80 13.26
C GLU A 13 0.73 -1.26 11.87
N TYR A 14 0.43 -0.31 10.99
CA TYR A 14 0.14 -0.59 9.59
C TYR A 14 1.31 -1.29 8.91
N ASP A 15 2.54 -0.84 9.20
CA ASP A 15 3.75 -1.40 8.65
C ASP A 15 3.99 -2.84 9.12
N ALA A 16 3.94 -3.06 10.43
CA ALA A 16 4.13 -4.37 11.04
C ALA A 16 3.10 -5.40 10.53
N TRP A 17 1.85 -4.99 10.30
CA TRP A 17 0.82 -5.90 9.82
C TRP A 17 1.20 -6.54 8.47
N PHE A 18 1.76 -5.78 7.54
CA PHE A 18 2.20 -6.34 6.25
C PHE A 18 3.50 -7.14 6.35
N GLU A 19 4.37 -6.83 7.30
CA GLU A 19 5.55 -7.65 7.60
C GLU A 19 5.16 -9.01 8.18
N GLU A 20 4.15 -9.05 9.05
CA GLU A 20 3.59 -10.27 9.64
C GLU A 20 2.73 -11.08 8.66
N ASN A 21 2.16 -10.43 7.64
CA ASN A 21 1.25 -11.03 6.68
C ASN A 21 1.75 -10.91 5.21
N PRO A 22 2.96 -11.41 4.87
CA PRO A 22 3.58 -11.17 3.57
C PRO A 22 2.81 -11.80 2.40
N LEU A 23 2.12 -12.92 2.63
CA LEU A 23 1.30 -13.58 1.60
C LEU A 23 0.06 -12.75 1.25
N ILE A 24 -0.49 -12.00 2.20
CA ILE A 24 -1.62 -11.11 1.94
C ILE A 24 -1.16 -9.92 1.11
N LEU A 25 -0.02 -9.30 1.45
CA LEU A 25 0.58 -8.25 0.62
C LEU A 25 0.77 -8.73 -0.82
N ALA A 26 1.37 -9.92 -1.00
CA ALA A 26 1.61 -10.47 -2.33
C ALA A 26 0.30 -10.69 -3.12
N ALA A 27 -0.74 -11.20 -2.46
CA ALA A 27 -2.05 -11.41 -3.07
C ALA A 27 -2.72 -10.08 -3.47
N GLU A 28 -2.63 -9.05 -2.62
CA GLU A 28 -3.19 -7.73 -2.91
C GLU A 28 -2.46 -7.04 -4.07
N ILE A 29 -1.12 -7.09 -4.12
CA ILE A 29 -0.33 -6.58 -5.25
C ILE A 29 -0.74 -7.26 -6.56
N GLU A 30 -0.87 -8.59 -6.54
CA GLU A 30 -1.24 -9.34 -7.73
C GLU A 30 -2.66 -8.99 -8.20
N ALA A 31 -3.61 -8.85 -7.27
CA ALA A 31 -4.96 -8.40 -7.60
C ALA A 31 -4.96 -7.01 -8.26
N VAL A 32 -4.14 -6.07 -7.76
CA VAL A 32 -4.00 -4.74 -8.37
C VAL A 32 -3.38 -4.84 -9.77
N ARG A 33 -2.35 -5.68 -9.99
CA ARG A 33 -1.75 -5.87 -11.32
C ARG A 33 -2.74 -6.38 -12.34
N GLN A 34 -3.64 -7.28 -11.97
CA GLN A 34 -4.63 -7.86 -12.89
C GLN A 34 -5.65 -6.84 -13.41
N VAL A 35 -5.97 -5.82 -12.60
CA VAL A 35 -6.94 -4.76 -12.99
C VAL A 35 -6.26 -3.51 -13.53
N THR A 36 -4.93 -3.39 -13.37
CA THR A 36 -4.18 -2.23 -13.81
C THR A 36 -3.72 -2.42 -15.26
N PRO A 37 -4.17 -1.59 -16.21
CA PRO A 37 -3.69 -1.66 -17.58
C PRO A 37 -2.19 -1.30 -17.66
N PRO A 38 -1.45 -1.76 -18.68
CA PRO A 38 -0.05 -1.39 -18.85
C PRO A 38 0.16 0.12 -18.85
N PHE A 39 1.05 0.61 -17.99
CA PHE A 39 1.38 2.02 -17.87
C PHE A 39 2.89 2.24 -17.92
N ARG A 40 3.30 3.41 -18.45
CA ARG A 40 4.70 3.86 -18.41
C ARG A 40 4.99 4.79 -17.24
N ARG A 41 3.96 5.52 -16.80
CA ARG A 41 3.98 6.44 -15.65
C ARG A 41 2.63 6.32 -14.95
N GLY A 42 2.66 6.06 -13.65
CA GLY A 42 1.49 5.99 -12.79
C GLY A 42 1.63 6.96 -11.61
N LEU A 43 0.51 7.32 -11.01
CA LEU A 43 0.47 8.11 -9.78
C LEU A 43 -0.41 7.37 -8.77
N GLU A 44 0.18 6.95 -7.67
CA GLU A 44 -0.57 6.53 -6.48
C GLU A 44 -0.88 7.76 -5.63
N VAL A 45 -2.15 7.95 -5.28
CA VAL A 45 -2.60 9.04 -4.39
C VAL A 45 -2.90 8.45 -3.02
N GLY A 46 -2.29 9.00 -1.97
CA GLY A 46 -2.35 8.39 -0.63
C GLY A 46 -1.35 7.26 -0.44
N VAL A 47 -0.14 7.41 -0.99
CA VAL A 47 0.93 6.39 -1.06
C VAL A 47 1.35 5.81 0.31
N GLY A 48 1.12 6.53 1.41
CA GLY A 48 1.55 6.09 2.74
C GLY A 48 3.06 5.78 2.77
N THR A 49 3.42 4.59 3.25
CA THR A 49 4.81 4.10 3.26
C THR A 49 5.27 3.52 1.92
N GLY A 50 4.43 3.54 0.89
CA GLY A 50 4.81 3.27 -0.50
C GLY A 50 4.91 1.80 -0.87
N ARG A 51 4.38 0.88 -0.07
CA ARG A 51 4.45 -0.57 -0.35
C ARG A 51 3.88 -0.96 -1.72
N PHE A 52 2.75 -0.35 -2.11
CA PHE A 52 2.11 -0.63 -3.39
C PHE A 52 2.86 0.04 -4.56
N ALA A 53 3.11 1.36 -4.50
CA ALA A 53 3.93 2.05 -5.50
C ALA A 53 5.33 1.44 -5.69
N GLN A 54 5.95 0.88 -4.65
CA GLN A 54 7.25 0.22 -4.78
C GLN A 54 7.17 -1.13 -5.51
N ALA A 55 6.06 -1.85 -5.34
CA ALA A 55 5.89 -3.22 -5.84
C ALA A 55 5.25 -3.29 -7.23
N LEU A 56 4.58 -2.24 -7.71
CA LEU A 56 3.92 -2.17 -9.03
C LEU A 56 4.80 -1.53 -10.09
#